data_AF-A0A6L4AR69-F1
#
_entry.id   AF-A0A6L4AR69-F1
#
_cell.length_a   1.000
_cell.length_b   1.000
_cell.length_c   1.000
_cell.angle_alpha   90.00
_cell.angle_beta   90.00
_cell.angle_gamma   90.00
#
_symmetry.space_group_name_H-M   'P 1'
#
loop_
_entity.id
_entity.type
_entity.pdbx_description
1 polymer ?
#
loop_
_entity_poly.entity_id
_entity_poly.type
_entity_poly.pdbx_seq_one_letter_code
_entity_poly.pdbx_strand_id
1 'polypeptide(L)'
;MTTYHVNERDSYITVAQLSPEFTARLVDHWRELRGENVELKALVAAQGKKIDMLCDKILMIATPPASSDTVAAERSSSKRKHVYCYDVIEVKALHNRGLSEMQMAAETGFSPLTIRRIVRGERDHLLVP
;
A
#
# COMPACT_ATOMS: atom_id res chain seq x y z
N MET A 1 3.21 26.39 -41.55
CA MET A 1 3.46 26.44 -40.09
C MET A 1 3.86 25.05 -39.65
N THR A 2 5.09 24.87 -39.15
CA THR A 2 5.55 23.57 -38.63
C THR A 2 5.20 23.49 -37.15
N THR A 3 4.29 22.58 -36.81
CA THR A 3 3.94 22.28 -35.41
C THR A 3 4.92 21.26 -34.85
N TYR A 4 5.61 21.61 -33.77
CA TYR A 4 6.49 20.70 -33.05
C TYR A 4 5.68 19.96 -31.98
N HIS A 5 5.61 18.63 -32.07
CA HIS A 5 5.03 17.79 -31.03
C HIS A 5 6.10 17.53 -29.98
N VAL A 6 6.03 18.28 -28.89
CA VAL A 6 6.91 18.12 -27.73
C VAL A 6 6.23 17.15 -26.75
N ASN A 7 6.95 16.13 -26.30
CA ASN A 7 6.44 15.21 -25.29
C ASN A 7 6.41 15.90 -23.91
N GLU A 8 5.57 15.41 -23.01
CA GLU A 8 5.39 15.99 -21.66
C GLU A 8 6.71 16.18 -20.91
N ARG A 9 7.61 15.21 -20.98
CA ARG A 9 8.96 15.28 -20.38
C ARG A 9 9.82 16.40 -20.98
N ASP A 10 9.81 16.53 -22.30
CA ASP A 10 10.62 17.51 -23.03
C ASP A 10 10.09 18.94 -22.79
N SER A 11 8.79 19.06 -22.52
CA SER A 11 8.16 20.32 -22.09
C SER A 11 8.73 20.81 -20.75
N TYR A 12 8.97 19.92 -19.79
CA TYR A 12 9.58 20.30 -18.51
C TYR A 12 11.04 20.72 -18.66
N ILE A 13 11.79 20.02 -19.52
CA ILE A 13 13.19 20.36 -19.80
C ILE A 13 13.28 21.75 -20.45
N THR A 14 12.37 22.06 -21.37
CA THR A 14 12.31 23.37 -22.02
C THR A 14 12.00 24.49 -21.02
N VAL A 15 11.07 24.26 -20.09
CA VAL A 15 10.79 25.22 -19.00
C VAL A 15 12.01 25.41 -18.11
N ALA A 16 12.75 24.35 -17.79
CA ALA A 16 13.96 24.44 -16.98
C ALA A 16 15.08 25.25 -17.65
N GLN A 17 15.19 25.17 -18.97
CA GLN A 17 16.15 25.93 -19.75
C GLN A 17 15.76 27.41 -19.90
N LEU A 18 14.47 27.70 -20.07
CA LEU A 18 13.97 29.07 -20.26
C LEU A 18 13.81 29.85 -18.94
N SER A 19 13.48 29.16 -17.85
CA SER A 19 13.32 29.77 -16.51
C SER A 19 14.02 28.93 -15.45
N PRO A 20 15.34 29.10 -15.29
CA PRO A 20 16.10 28.40 -14.27
C PRO A 20 15.67 28.81 -12.84
N GLU A 21 15.30 30.08 -12.63
CA GLU A 21 14.80 30.60 -11.35
C GLU A 21 13.51 29.89 -10.89
N PHE A 22 12.55 29.69 -11.80
CA PHE A 22 11.32 28.98 -11.48
C PHE A 22 11.59 27.53 -11.09
N THR A 23 12.48 26.88 -11.83
CA THR A 23 12.87 25.49 -11.59
C THR A 23 13.62 25.34 -10.27
N ALA A 24 14.48 26.30 -9.91
CA ALA A 24 15.16 26.34 -8.62
C ALA A 24 14.15 26.40 -7.46
N ARG A 25 13.19 27.33 -7.51
CA ARG A 25 12.15 27.46 -6.47
C ARG A 25 11.27 26.21 -6.35
N LEU A 26 10.94 25.58 -7.47
CA LEU A 26 10.18 24.33 -7.48
C LEU A 26 10.96 23.20 -6.80
N VAL A 27 12.26 23.07 -7.11
CA VAL A 27 13.14 22.08 -6.49
C VAL A 27 13.31 22.35 -5.00
N ASP A 28 13.50 23.61 -4.59
CA ASP A 28 13.64 23.99 -3.18
C ASP A 28 12.39 23.63 -2.37
N HIS A 29 11.21 24.00 -2.86
CA HIS A 29 9.92 23.66 -2.23
C HIS A 29 9.70 22.14 -2.17
N TRP A 30 10.09 21.39 -3.21
CA TRP A 30 10.00 19.93 -3.18
C TRP A 30 10.92 19.31 -2.12
N ARG A 31 12.13 19.86 -1.94
CA ARG A 31 13.08 19.39 -0.92
C ARG A 31 12.56 19.67 0.49
N GLU A 32 11.99 20.85 0.72
CA GLU A 32 11.36 21.24 1.99
C GLU A 32 10.23 20.28 2.35
N LEU A 33 9.27 20.08 1.44
CA LEU A 33 8.16 19.15 1.64
C LEU A 33 8.64 17.71 1.92
N ARG A 34 9.75 17.28 1.30
CA ARG A 34 10.33 15.96 1.59
C ARG A 34 10.94 15.89 2.99
N GLY A 35 11.54 16.97 3.49
CA GLY A 35 12.02 17.05 4.87
C GLY A 35 10.88 16.90 5.87
N GLU A 36 9.82 17.69 5.70
CA GLU A 36 8.61 17.63 6.55
C GLU A 36 7.94 16.25 6.50
N ASN A 37 7.85 15.64 5.30
CA ASN A 37 7.24 14.32 5.16
C ASN A 37 8.05 13.22 5.87
N VAL A 38 9.38 13.36 5.93
CA VAL A 38 10.25 12.44 6.69
C VAL A 38 10.03 12.62 8.19
N GLU A 39 9.91 13.85 8.67
CA GLU A 39 9.61 14.14 10.07
C GLU A 39 8.24 13.60 10.49
N LEU A 40 7.20 13.87 9.69
CA LEU A 40 5.85 13.34 9.92
C LEU A 40 5.84 11.81 9.93
N LYS A 41 6.55 11.15 9.00
CA LYS A 41 6.69 9.69 8.99
C LYS A 41 7.38 9.16 10.25
N ALA A 42 8.41 9.85 10.74
CA ALA A 42 9.10 9.47 11.97
C ALA A 42 8.19 9.62 13.20
N LEU A 43 7.41 10.70 13.29
CA LEU A 43 6.43 10.92 14.37
C LEU A 43 5.32 9.85 14.35
N VAL A 44 4.80 9.50 13.17
CA VAL A 44 3.81 8.42 13.03
C VAL A 44 4.40 7.07 13.45
N ALA A 45 5.64 6.77 13.05
CA ALA A 45 6.33 5.55 13.48
C ALA A 45 6.57 5.51 15.00
N ALA A 46 6.88 6.66 15.62
CA ALA A 46 7.03 6.77 17.06
C ALA A 46 5.70 6.58 17.81
N GLN A 47 4.58 7.10 17.28
CA GLN A 47 3.26 6.88 17.84
C GLN A 47 2.80 5.42 17.72
N GLY A 48 3.13 4.72 16.63
CA GLY A 48 2.87 3.29 16.45
C GLY A 48 3.42 2.45 17.61
N LYS A 49 4.68 2.67 17.99
CA LYS A 49 5.31 1.98 19.14
C LYS A 49 4.56 2.17 20.46
N LYS A 50 3.97 3.35 20.68
CA LYS A 50 3.20 3.64 21.90
C LYS A 50 1.86 2.91 21.90
N ILE A 51 1.22 2.81 20.75
CA ILE A 51 -0.01 2.03 20.57
C ILE A 51 0.28 0.54 20.81
N ASP A 52 1.35 0.01 20.22
CA ASP A 52 1.74 -1.40 20.39
C ASP A 52 2.02 -1.74 21.86
N MET A 53 2.81 -0.91 22.57
CA MET A 53 3.03 -1.07 24.01
C MET A 53 1.75 -1.01 24.85
N LEU A 54 0.77 -0.20 24.45
CA LEU A 54 -0.51 -0.12 25.16
C LEU A 54 -1.39 -1.33 24.86
N CYS A 55 -1.38 -1.83 23.62
CA CYS A 55 -2.06 -3.08 23.25
C CYS A 55 -1.51 -4.28 24.04
N ASP A 56 -0.18 -4.38 24.19
CA ASP A 56 0.46 -5.43 25.00
C ASP A 56 0.04 -5.37 26.48
N LYS A 57 -0.02 -4.16 27.05
CA LYS A 57 -0.49 -3.95 28.43
C LYS A 57 -1.97 -4.30 28.61
N ILE A 58 -2.82 -3.98 27.63
CA ILE A 58 -4.25 -4.32 27.65
C ILE A 58 -4.43 -5.84 27.57
N LEU A 59 -3.65 -6.52 26.73
CA LEU A 59 -3.70 -7.98 26.59
C LEU A 59 -3.34 -8.69 27.90
N MET A 60 -2.36 -8.17 28.66
CA MET A 60 -1.97 -8.71 29.97
C MET A 60 -3.08 -8.59 31.02
N ILE A 61 -3.85 -7.49 31.00
CA ILE A 61 -4.97 -7.27 31.94
C ILE A 61 -6.18 -8.16 31.58
N ALA A 62 -6.37 -8.47 30.30
CA ALA A 62 -7.55 -9.16 29.78
C ALA A 62 -7.45 -10.70 29.80
N THR A 63 -6.59 -11.30 30.63
CA THR A 63 -6.48 -12.78 30.73
C THR A 63 -7.53 -13.31 31.72
N PRO A 64 -8.64 -13.97 31.30
CA PRO A 64 -9.49 -14.69 32.23
C PRO A 64 -8.77 -15.96 32.75
N PRO A 65 -8.92 -16.31 34.04
CA PRO A 65 -8.31 -17.51 34.58
C PRO A 65 -8.91 -18.76 33.95
N ALA A 66 -8.01 -19.69 33.62
CA ALA A 66 -8.25 -20.96 32.96
C ALA A 66 -9.48 -21.72 33.49
N SER A 67 -10.45 -22.00 32.60
CA SER A 67 -11.20 -23.25 32.61
C SER A 67 -11.88 -23.50 31.25
N SER A 68 -11.63 -24.72 30.74
CA SER A 68 -12.33 -25.47 29.71
C SER A 68 -12.43 -24.92 28.27
N ASP A 69 -11.94 -25.80 27.38
CA ASP A 69 -12.33 -26.03 25.99
C ASP A 69 -11.56 -25.30 24.89
N THR A 70 -10.65 -26.08 24.32
CA THR A 70 -10.03 -25.91 23.00
C THR A 70 -11.08 -25.64 21.94
N VAL A 71 -11.14 -24.41 21.45
CA VAL A 71 -11.41 -24.17 20.04
C VAL A 71 -10.39 -23.14 19.57
N ALA A 72 -9.37 -23.64 18.88
CA ALA A 72 -8.47 -22.84 18.08
C ALA A 72 -9.29 -22.14 16.99
N ALA A 73 -9.82 -20.97 17.33
CA ALA A 73 -10.28 -19.99 16.38
C ALA A 73 -9.40 -18.77 16.61
N GLU A 74 -8.19 -18.81 16.05
CA GLU A 74 -7.44 -17.60 15.77
C GLU A 74 -8.41 -16.66 15.05
N ARG A 75 -8.90 -15.66 15.79
CA ARG A 75 -9.63 -14.53 15.24
C ARG A 75 -8.62 -13.78 14.39
N SER A 76 -8.42 -14.29 13.17
CA SER A 76 -7.94 -13.56 12.01
C SER A 76 -8.77 -12.31 11.92
N SER A 77 -8.30 -11.24 12.55
CA SER A 77 -8.86 -9.91 12.43
C SER A 77 -8.67 -9.52 10.97
N SER A 78 -9.67 -9.88 10.18
CA SER A 78 -9.74 -9.75 8.74
C SER A 78 -9.85 -8.27 8.42
N LYS A 79 -8.72 -7.57 8.53
CA LYS A 79 -8.56 -6.26 7.92
C LYS A 79 -8.64 -6.51 6.42
N ARG A 80 -9.79 -6.19 5.84
CA ARG A 80 -10.06 -6.30 4.39
C ARG A 80 -9.02 -5.43 3.67
N LYS A 81 -7.95 -6.05 3.16
CA LYS A 81 -6.97 -5.35 2.34
C LYS A 81 -7.69 -4.81 1.10
N HIS A 82 -7.57 -3.51 0.86
CA HIS A 82 -7.97 -2.93 -0.40
C HIS A 82 -7.14 -3.53 -1.53
N VAL A 83 -7.77 -3.72 -2.68
CA VAL A 83 -7.15 -4.30 -3.86
C VAL A 83 -6.87 -3.17 -4.83
N TYR A 84 -5.60 -2.91 -5.11
CA TYR A 84 -5.16 -1.92 -6.09
C TYR A 84 -4.92 -2.57 -7.46
N CYS A 85 -4.79 -1.73 -8.49
CA CYS A 85 -4.52 -2.15 -9.86
C CYS A 85 -3.25 -3.03 -9.95
N TYR A 86 -2.22 -2.70 -9.17
CA TYR A 86 -0.95 -3.42 -9.15
C TYR A 86 -1.09 -4.84 -8.59
N ASP A 87 -1.86 -4.99 -7.51
CA ASP A 87 -2.14 -6.28 -6.87
C ASP A 87 -2.84 -7.24 -7.84
N VAL A 88 -3.77 -6.72 -8.64
CA VAL A 88 -4.49 -7.50 -9.65
C VAL A 88 -3.56 -8.01 -10.75
N ILE A 89 -2.58 -7.20 -11.16
CA ILE A 89 -1.57 -7.60 -12.15
C ILE A 89 -0.66 -8.68 -11.57
N GLU A 90 -0.23 -8.52 -10.31
CA GLU A 90 0.62 -9.49 -9.61
C GLU A 90 -0.06 -10.84 -9.43
N VAL A 91 -1.29 -10.86 -8.90
CA VAL A 91 -2.07 -12.11 -8.73
C VAL A 91 -2.27 -12.83 -10.08
N LYS A 92 -2.52 -12.09 -11.16
CA LYS A 92 -2.66 -12.69 -12.50
C LYS A 92 -1.35 -13.22 -13.04
N ALA A 93 -0.23 -12.54 -12.77
CA ALA A 93 1.09 -13.03 -13.15
C ALA A 93 1.45 -14.33 -12.42
N LEU A 94 1.13 -14.44 -11.12
CA LEU A 94 1.31 -15.66 -10.34
C LEU A 94 0.42 -16.79 -10.83
N HIS A 95 -0.84 -16.50 -11.17
CA HIS A 95 -1.74 -17.49 -11.74
C HIS A 95 -1.22 -18.02 -13.08
N ASN A 96 -0.70 -17.15 -13.95
CA ASN A 96 -0.10 -17.54 -15.23
C ASN A 96 1.17 -18.40 -15.07
N ARG A 97 1.86 -18.31 -13.93
CA ARG A 97 2.98 -19.19 -13.56
C ARG A 97 2.53 -20.56 -13.03
N GLY A 98 1.22 -20.81 -12.94
CA GLY A 98 0.65 -22.07 -12.48
C GLY A 98 0.58 -22.22 -10.96
N LEU A 99 0.71 -21.14 -10.18
CA LEU A 99 0.59 -21.20 -8.73
C LEU A 99 -0.86 -21.44 -8.30
N SER A 100 -1.03 -22.23 -7.23
CA SER A 100 -2.33 -22.48 -6.62
C SER A 100 -2.85 -21.26 -5.85
N GLU A 101 -4.17 -21.18 -5.63
CA GLU A 101 -4.80 -20.09 -4.88
C GLU A 101 -4.20 -19.89 -3.48
N MET A 102 -3.79 -20.99 -2.83
CA MET A 102 -3.18 -20.96 -1.49
C MET A 102 -1.75 -20.39 -1.51
N GLN A 103 -0.97 -20.70 -2.55
CA GLN A 103 0.37 -20.13 -2.72
C GLN A 103 0.30 -18.64 -3.05
N MET A 104 -0.63 -18.25 -3.94
CA MET A 104 -0.88 -16.84 -4.24
C MET A 104 -1.33 -16.07 -2.99
N ALA A 105 -2.12 -16.70 -2.10
CA ALA A 105 -2.55 -16.10 -0.83
C ALA A 105 -1.39 -15.90 0.14
N ALA A 106 -0.44 -16.84 0.17
CA ALA A 106 0.76 -16.73 0.98
C ALA A 106 1.68 -15.60 0.48
N GLU A 107 1.86 -15.46 -0.84
CA GLU A 107 2.75 -14.45 -1.42
C GLU A 107 2.17 -13.03 -1.34
N THR A 108 0.89 -12.87 -1.64
CA THR A 108 0.23 -11.55 -1.68
C THR A 108 -0.40 -11.14 -0.34
N GLY A 109 -0.60 -12.12 0.55
CA GLY A 109 -1.30 -11.93 1.82
C GLY A 109 -2.78 -11.54 1.66
N PHE A 110 -3.40 -11.81 0.50
CA PHE A 110 -4.84 -11.70 0.31
C PHE A 110 -5.56 -12.99 0.74
N SER A 111 -6.85 -12.87 1.08
CA SER A 111 -7.69 -14.06 1.28
C SER A 111 -7.77 -14.87 -0.03
N PRO A 112 -7.80 -16.22 0.03
CA PRO A 112 -8.03 -17.07 -1.14
C PRO A 112 -9.28 -16.67 -1.94
N LEU A 113 -10.34 -16.20 -1.26
CA LEU A 113 -11.56 -15.72 -1.91
C LEU A 113 -11.34 -14.46 -2.75
N THR A 114 -10.48 -13.55 -2.30
CA THR A 114 -10.12 -12.33 -3.04
C THR A 114 -9.33 -12.68 -4.29
N ILE A 115 -8.37 -13.60 -4.18
CA ILE A 115 -7.57 -14.09 -5.31
C ILE A 115 -8.46 -14.77 -6.34
N ARG A 116 -9.37 -15.65 -5.91
CA ARG A 116 -10.29 -16.35 -6.80
C ARG A 116 -11.19 -15.39 -7.58
N ARG A 117 -11.66 -14.32 -6.93
CA ARG A 117 -12.43 -13.23 -7.58
C ARG A 117 -11.59 -12.49 -8.62
N ILE A 118 -10.33 -12.17 -8.29
CA ILE A 118 -9.39 -11.49 -9.21
C ILE A 118 -9.10 -12.35 -10.46
N VAL A 119 -8.85 -13.65 -10.27
CA VAL A 119 -8.57 -14.60 -11.36
C VAL A 119 -9.79 -14.76 -12.27
N ARG A 120 -11.00 -14.86 -11.70
CA ARG A 120 -12.26 -14.97 -12.46
C ARG A 120 -12.69 -13.69 -13.18
N GLY A 121 -12.09 -12.55 -12.85
CA GLY A 121 -12.37 -11.28 -13.54
C GLY A 121 -13.67 -10.59 -13.10
N GLU A 122 -14.22 -10.92 -11.93
CA GLU A 122 -15.38 -10.22 -11.33
C GLU A 122 -14.91 -8.86 -10.75
N ARG A 123 -14.74 -7.81 -11.58
CA ARG A 123 -13.78 -6.72 -11.29
C ARG A 123 -14.24 -5.25 -11.23
N ASP A 124 -15.51 -4.93 -10.95
CA ASP A 124 -15.91 -3.51 -10.95
C ASP A 124 -16.10 -2.86 -9.56
N HIS A 125 -16.09 -3.63 -8.48
CA HIS A 125 -16.44 -3.12 -7.12
C HIS A 125 -15.34 -3.33 -6.07
N LEU A 126 -14.17 -3.85 -6.46
CA LEU A 126 -13.02 -4.07 -5.57
C LEU A 126 -11.88 -3.08 -5.79
N LEU A 127 -11.89 -2.36 -6.91
CA LEU A 127 -10.95 -1.29 -7.20
C LEU A 127 -11.49 -0.01 -6.56
N VAL A 128 -10.77 0.51 -5.58
CA VAL A 128 -10.96 1.89 -5.15
C VAL A 128 -10.26 2.79 -6.17
N PRO A 129 -10.90 3.86 -6.66
CA PRO A 129 -10.24 4.83 -7.55
C PRO A 129 -8.98 5.45 -6.93
#